data_AF-A0A8T4V3M4-F1
#
_entry.id   AF-A0A8T4V3M4-F1
#
_cell.length_a   1.000
_cell.length_b   1.000
_cell.length_c   1.000
_cell.angle_alpha   90.00
_cell.angle_beta   90.00
_cell.angle_gamma   90.00
#
_symmetry.space_group_name_H-M   'P 1'
#
loop_
_entity.id
_entity.type
_entity.pdbx_description
1 polymer ?
#
loop_
_entity_poly.entity_id
_entity_poly.type
_entity_poly.pdbx_seq_one_letter_code
_entity_poly.pdbx_strand_id
1 'polypeptide(L)'
;MKNKFTTGLTHHFVDTTGNLAASVPIIAGLELLVGISEDISLKTRGVGIVTGYLGAQKLTRLIRDYSRKRKGITTKSKESKQHNHDRLNAAILTGISCFPSYWIAEQFSDQDVSSLKMIYGTLARTGFAYVAGGISTYSEHAYRDLLCEDKHERISSEIYNASRSQRLSLVAALTITSIALTSGIYSLHH
;
A
#
# COMPACT_ATOMS: atom_id res chain seq x y z
N MET A 1 -3.38 -26.09 -16.69
CA MET A 1 -2.22 -25.60 -15.91
C MET A 1 -2.11 -24.10 -16.10
N LYS A 2 -2.36 -23.28 -15.07
CA LYS A 2 -2.08 -21.83 -15.16
C LYS A 2 -0.55 -21.67 -15.30
N ASN A 3 -0.12 -20.84 -16.25
CA ASN A 3 1.29 -20.58 -16.49
C ASN A 3 1.86 -19.84 -15.27
N LYS A 4 3.04 -20.23 -14.75
CA LYS A 4 3.64 -19.60 -13.55
C LYS A 4 3.77 -18.07 -13.70
N PHE A 5 3.97 -17.61 -14.93
CA PHE A 5 4.03 -16.19 -15.26
C PHE A 5 2.68 -15.48 -15.06
N THR A 6 1.57 -16.09 -15.51
CA THR A 6 0.24 -15.47 -15.40
C THR A 6 -0.22 -15.43 -13.93
N THR A 7 0.04 -16.48 -13.16
CA THR A 7 -0.24 -16.49 -11.71
C THR A 7 0.56 -15.40 -10.97
N GLY A 8 1.85 -15.26 -11.29
CA GLY A 8 2.70 -14.24 -10.67
C GLY A 8 2.26 -12.81 -11.01
N LEU A 9 1.80 -12.57 -12.24
CA LEU A 9 1.27 -11.28 -12.67
C LEU A 9 -0.06 -10.97 -11.98
N THR A 10 -1.00 -11.92 -11.95
CA THR A 10 -2.27 -11.76 -11.24
C THR A 10 -2.05 -11.41 -9.76
N HIS A 11 -1.14 -12.11 -9.08
CA HIS A 11 -0.83 -11.82 -7.68
C HIS A 11 -0.29 -10.40 -7.49
N HIS A 12 0.60 -9.95 -8.38
CA HIS A 12 1.12 -8.58 -8.32
C HIS A 12 0.00 -7.54 -8.43
N PHE A 13 -0.91 -7.68 -9.39
CA PHE A 13 -2.04 -6.76 -9.54
C PHE A 13 -2.96 -6.77 -8.31
N VAL A 14 -3.26 -7.96 -7.79
CA VAL A 14 -4.15 -8.14 -6.63
C VAL A 14 -3.53 -7.56 -5.36
N ASP A 15 -2.24 -7.83 -5.12
CA ASP A 15 -1.50 -7.29 -3.97
C ASP A 15 -1.41 -5.78 -4.03
N THR A 16 -1.07 -5.23 -5.20
CA THR A 16 -0.98 -3.79 -5.39
C THR A 16 -2.34 -3.12 -5.23
N THR A 17 -3.40 -3.69 -5.79
CA THR A 17 -4.76 -3.17 -5.60
C THR A 17 -5.16 -3.17 -4.12
N GLY A 18 -4.96 -4.28 -3.42
CA GLY A 18 -5.34 -4.39 -2.00
C GLY A 18 -4.55 -3.43 -1.12
N ASN A 19 -3.26 -3.27 -1.38
CA ASN A 19 -2.43 -2.32 -0.63
C ASN A 19 -2.86 -0.87 -0.89
N LEU A 20 -3.06 -0.49 -2.15
CA LEU A 20 -3.50 0.86 -2.52
C LEU A 20 -4.89 1.16 -1.97
N ALA A 21 -5.83 0.24 -2.08
CA ALA A 21 -7.20 0.42 -1.59
C ALA A 21 -7.23 0.70 -0.07
N ALA A 22 -6.36 0.05 0.70
CA ALA A 22 -6.27 0.28 2.14
C ALA A 22 -5.47 1.56 2.51
N SER A 23 -4.38 1.84 1.81
CA SER A 23 -3.43 2.89 2.20
C SER A 23 -3.76 4.26 1.63
N VAL A 24 -4.30 4.34 0.40
CA VAL A 24 -4.52 5.60 -0.31
C VAL A 24 -5.43 6.58 0.46
N PRO A 25 -6.60 6.17 0.98
CA PRO A 25 -7.46 7.08 1.73
C PRO A 25 -6.80 7.57 3.03
N ILE A 26 -6.05 6.71 3.72
CA ILE A 26 -5.41 7.10 4.99
C ILE A 26 -4.28 8.09 4.74
N ILE A 27 -3.44 7.80 3.74
CA ILE A 27 -2.36 8.70 3.34
C ILE A 27 -2.93 10.03 2.85
N ALA A 28 -4.06 10.04 2.13
CA ALA A 28 -4.79 11.24 1.75
C ALA A 28 -5.04 12.16 2.95
N GLY A 29 -5.71 11.62 3.97
CA GLY A 29 -6.05 12.39 5.15
C GLY A 29 -4.81 12.89 5.88
N LEU A 30 -3.80 12.04 6.04
CA LEU A 30 -2.56 12.41 6.72
C LEU A 30 -1.80 13.54 6.01
N GLU A 31 -1.75 13.53 4.69
CA GLU A 31 -1.09 14.58 3.91
C GLU A 31 -1.78 15.93 4.04
N LEU A 32 -3.11 15.95 3.93
CA LEU A 32 -3.89 17.17 4.09
C LEU A 32 -3.77 17.71 5.53
N LEU A 33 -3.78 16.83 6.53
CA LEU A 33 -3.60 17.20 7.94
C LEU A 33 -2.23 17.86 8.22
N VAL A 34 -1.18 17.52 7.46
CA VAL A 34 0.14 18.17 7.58
C VAL A 34 0.35 19.31 6.59
N GLY A 35 -0.71 19.74 5.90
CA GLY A 35 -0.73 20.93 5.04
C GLY A 35 -0.13 20.75 3.65
N ILE A 36 -0.01 19.51 3.15
CA ILE A 36 0.22 19.25 1.73
C ILE A 36 -1.04 19.66 0.98
N SER A 37 -0.90 20.38 -0.13
CA SER A 37 -2.04 20.77 -0.94
C SER A 37 -2.68 19.58 -1.66
N GLU A 38 -3.98 19.67 -1.94
CA GLU A 38 -4.73 18.59 -2.58
C GLU A 38 -4.13 18.16 -3.91
N ASP A 39 -3.69 19.12 -4.73
CA ASP A 39 -3.11 18.88 -6.05
C ASP A 39 -1.82 18.06 -5.97
N ILE A 40 -0.89 18.45 -5.09
CA ILE A 40 0.35 17.70 -4.86
C ILE A 40 0.03 16.32 -4.28
N SER A 41 -0.89 16.28 -3.32
CA SER A 41 -1.35 15.06 -2.66
C SER A 41 -1.94 14.07 -3.70
N LEU A 42 -2.72 14.55 -4.67
CA LEU A 42 -3.29 13.76 -5.78
C LEU A 42 -2.19 13.23 -6.69
N LYS A 43 -1.32 14.11 -7.17
CA LYS A 43 -0.22 13.78 -8.09
C LYS A 43 0.75 12.78 -7.47
N THR A 44 1.11 12.97 -6.21
CA THR A 44 2.02 12.07 -5.48
C THR A 44 1.43 10.66 -5.37
N ARG A 45 0.11 10.52 -5.18
CA ARG A 45 -0.55 9.22 -5.24
C ARG A 45 -0.59 8.65 -6.65
N GLY A 46 -0.85 9.48 -7.66
CA GLY A 46 -0.77 9.05 -9.06
C GLY A 46 0.59 8.41 -9.36
N VAL A 47 1.68 9.06 -8.94
CA VAL A 47 3.04 8.51 -9.03
C VAL A 47 3.16 7.18 -8.28
N GLY A 48 2.68 7.11 -7.03
CA GLY A 48 2.71 5.88 -6.23
C GLY A 48 1.93 4.72 -6.85
N ILE A 49 0.74 4.98 -7.39
CA ILE A 49 -0.12 3.99 -8.05
C ILE A 49 0.57 3.45 -9.30
N VAL A 50 1.04 4.35 -10.18
CA VAL A 50 1.72 3.97 -11.43
C VAL A 50 2.97 3.16 -11.13
N THR A 51 3.84 3.65 -10.25
CA THR A 51 5.09 2.96 -9.89
C THR A 51 4.82 1.63 -9.19
N GLY A 52 3.78 1.56 -8.34
CA GLY A 52 3.32 0.32 -7.72
C GLY A 52 2.99 -0.76 -8.75
N TYR A 53 2.14 -0.44 -9.73
CA TYR A 53 1.78 -1.37 -10.80
C TYR A 53 2.95 -1.70 -11.73
N LEU A 54 3.87 -0.77 -11.98
CA LEU A 54 5.09 -1.03 -12.75
C LEU A 54 6.10 -1.94 -12.02
N GLY A 55 5.89 -2.23 -10.73
CA GLY A 55 6.67 -3.23 -10.00
C GLY A 55 7.44 -2.70 -8.80
N ALA A 56 7.28 -1.44 -8.41
CA ALA A 56 7.91 -0.89 -7.21
C ALA A 56 7.55 -1.73 -5.97
N GLN A 57 6.31 -2.22 -5.87
CA GLN A 57 5.87 -3.04 -4.76
C GLN A 57 6.57 -4.41 -4.71
N LYS A 58 6.78 -5.02 -5.89
CA LYS A 58 7.57 -6.24 -6.03
C LYS A 58 9.02 -6.02 -5.59
N LEU A 59 9.60 -4.87 -5.93
CA LEU A 59 10.95 -4.51 -5.49
C LEU A 59 11.04 -4.35 -3.97
N THR A 60 10.10 -3.66 -3.32
CA THR A 60 10.03 -3.56 -1.85
C THR A 60 9.97 -4.94 -1.19
N ARG A 61 9.19 -5.88 -1.75
CA ARG A 61 9.13 -7.26 -1.27
C ARG A 61 10.48 -7.97 -1.40
N LEU A 62 11.15 -7.85 -2.55
CA LEU A 62 12.48 -8.44 -2.76
C LEU A 62 13.52 -7.89 -1.77
N ILE A 63 13.51 -6.57 -1.52
CA ILE A 63 14.41 -5.94 -0.56
C ILE A 63 14.14 -6.46 0.86
N ARG A 64 12.86 -6.53 1.26
CA ARG A 64 12.45 -7.08 2.56
C ARG A 64 12.91 -8.53 2.72
N ASP A 65 12.64 -9.38 1.73
CA ASP A 65 12.95 -10.81 1.79
C ASP A 65 14.48 -11.04 1.81
N TYR A 66 15.24 -10.27 1.03
CA TYR A 66 16.71 -10.26 1.10
C TYR A 66 17.22 -9.81 2.48
N SER A 67 16.66 -8.72 3.02
CA SER A 67 17.00 -8.18 4.35
C SER A 67 16.71 -9.19 5.47
N ARG A 68 15.57 -9.89 5.39
CA ARG A 68 15.21 -10.98 6.31
C ARG A 68 16.21 -12.12 6.24
N LYS A 69 16.56 -12.58 5.03
CA LYS A 69 17.55 -13.65 4.81
C LYS A 69 18.91 -13.28 5.42
N ARG A 70 19.39 -12.06 5.19
CA ARG A 70 20.67 -11.56 5.73
C ARG A 70 20.67 -11.48 7.26
N LYS A 71 19.52 -11.17 7.89
CA LYS A 71 19.38 -11.10 9.36
C LYS A 71 18.94 -12.42 10.02
N GLY A 72 18.86 -13.51 9.25
CA GLY A 72 18.40 -14.81 9.74
C GLY A 72 16.97 -14.79 10.26
N ILE A 73 16.11 -13.90 9.74
CA ILE A 73 14.69 -13.82 10.08
C ILE A 73 13.94 -14.78 9.17
N THR A 74 13.40 -15.83 9.78
CA THR A 74 12.65 -16.90 9.10
C THR A 74 11.22 -16.96 9.60
N THR A 75 10.37 -17.75 8.95
CA THR A 75 8.99 -18.02 9.39
C THR A 75 8.91 -18.64 10.79
N LYS A 76 9.98 -19.29 11.26
CA LYS A 76 10.08 -19.86 12.62
C LYS A 76 10.52 -18.84 13.67
N SER A 77 10.90 -17.62 13.26
CA SER A 77 11.29 -16.57 14.20
C SER A 77 10.07 -16.05 14.98
N LYS A 78 10.29 -15.54 16.20
CA LYS A 78 9.21 -14.90 16.98
C LYS A 78 8.48 -13.84 16.14
N GLU A 79 7.15 -13.85 16.15
CA GLU A 79 6.32 -12.93 15.36
C GLU A 79 6.70 -11.47 15.60
N SER A 80 6.97 -11.08 16.85
CA SER A 80 7.45 -9.74 17.19
C SER A 80 8.72 -9.34 16.44
N LYS A 81 9.68 -10.26 16.24
CA LYS A 81 10.92 -9.99 15.51
C LYS A 81 10.65 -9.83 14.01
N GLN A 82 9.78 -10.66 13.44
CA GLN A 82 9.37 -10.55 12.04
C GLN A 82 8.65 -9.22 11.80
N HIS A 83 7.69 -8.91 12.67
CA HIS A 83 6.85 -7.73 12.57
C HIS A 83 7.65 -6.44 12.74
N ASN A 84 8.54 -6.35 13.74
CA ASN A 84 9.39 -5.17 13.92
C ASN A 84 10.34 -4.94 12.74
N HIS A 85 10.89 -6.01 12.16
CA HIS A 85 11.72 -5.90 10.96
C HIS A 85 10.90 -5.42 9.76
N ASP A 86 9.70 -5.94 9.56
CA ASP A 86 8.83 -5.52 8.46
C ASP A 86 8.39 -4.07 8.60
N ARG A 87 7.97 -3.65 9.80
CA ARG A 87 7.61 -2.24 10.09
C ARG A 87 8.76 -1.30 9.77
N LEU A 88 9.98 -1.66 10.19
CA LEU A 88 11.16 -0.85 9.91
C LEU A 88 11.51 -0.81 8.43
N ASN A 89 11.45 -1.94 7.71
CA ASN A 89 11.70 -1.92 6.27
C ASN A 89 10.63 -1.14 5.52
N ALA A 90 9.36 -1.28 5.89
CA ALA A 90 8.27 -0.52 5.30
C ALA A 90 8.49 0.98 5.52
N ALA A 91 8.76 1.40 6.76
CA ALA A 91 9.06 2.80 7.08
C ALA A 91 10.24 3.35 6.27
N ILE A 92 11.36 2.63 6.23
CA ILE A 92 12.56 3.07 5.50
C ILE A 92 12.28 3.18 4.00
N LEU A 93 11.66 2.16 3.40
CA LEU A 93 11.38 2.15 1.97
C LEU A 93 10.35 3.22 1.59
N THR A 94 9.31 3.39 2.39
CA THR A 94 8.35 4.48 2.23
C THR A 94 9.05 5.83 2.33
N GLY A 95 9.83 6.08 3.38
CA GLY A 95 10.55 7.35 3.56
C GLY A 95 11.47 7.71 2.39
N ILE A 96 12.24 6.74 1.89
CA ILE A 96 13.11 6.92 0.72
C ILE A 96 12.28 7.22 -0.54
N SER A 97 11.15 6.54 -0.74
CA SER A 97 10.31 6.72 -1.93
C SER A 97 9.46 8.00 -1.89
N CYS A 98 9.18 8.55 -0.71
CA CYS A 98 8.31 9.71 -0.54
C CYS A 98 8.92 10.98 -1.12
N PHE A 99 10.20 11.24 -0.86
CA PHE A 99 10.84 12.47 -1.30
C PHE A 99 10.85 12.61 -2.83
N PRO A 100 11.28 11.59 -3.61
CA PRO A 100 11.16 11.62 -5.07
C PRO A 100 9.70 11.75 -5.53
N SER A 101 8.75 11.13 -4.83
CA SER A 101 7.33 11.22 -5.22
C SER A 101 6.76 12.63 -5.08
N TYR A 102 7.12 13.36 -4.00
CA TYR A 102 6.71 14.76 -3.83
C TYR A 102 7.41 15.67 -4.82
N TRP A 103 8.71 15.47 -5.04
CA TRP A 103 9.46 16.26 -6.03
C TRP A 103 8.89 16.08 -7.44
N ILE A 104 8.60 14.84 -7.85
CA ILE A 104 7.95 14.58 -9.15
C ILE A 104 6.57 15.24 -9.18
N ALA A 105 5.76 15.11 -8.13
CA ALA A 105 4.43 15.70 -8.07
C ALA A 105 4.45 17.24 -8.19
N GLU A 106 5.44 17.88 -7.55
CA GLU A 106 5.69 19.31 -7.65
C GLU A 106 6.04 19.76 -9.06
N GLN A 107 6.87 19.00 -9.80
CA GLN A 107 7.19 19.32 -11.20
C GLN A 107 5.96 19.31 -12.13
N PHE A 108 4.90 18.62 -11.74
CA PHE A 108 3.65 18.56 -12.48
C PHE A 108 2.56 19.46 -11.87
N SER A 109 2.87 20.26 -10.86
CA SER A 109 1.97 21.11 -10.09
C SER A 109 2.25 22.60 -10.33
N ASP A 110 1.19 23.40 -10.35
CA ASP A 110 1.32 24.87 -10.37
C ASP A 110 1.59 25.43 -8.96
N GLN A 111 1.58 24.57 -7.94
CA GLN A 111 1.87 24.91 -6.56
C GLN A 111 3.24 24.40 -6.12
N ASP A 112 4.00 25.31 -5.51
CA ASP A 112 5.27 25.03 -4.84
C ASP A 112 4.99 24.41 -3.45
N VAL A 113 5.72 23.36 -3.11
CA VAL A 113 5.65 22.74 -1.79
C VAL A 113 6.94 22.99 -1.05
N SER A 114 6.85 23.84 -0.04
CA SER A 114 7.99 24.10 0.83
C SER A 114 8.63 22.81 1.34
N SER A 115 9.96 22.78 1.40
CA SER A 115 10.69 21.57 1.83
C SER A 115 10.25 21.10 3.23
N LEU A 116 9.80 22.02 4.10
CA LEU A 116 9.23 21.68 5.40
C LEU A 116 7.93 20.86 5.28
N LYS A 117 7.04 21.24 4.37
CA LYS A 117 5.82 20.46 4.08
C LYS A 117 6.16 19.08 3.53
N MET A 118 7.13 18.99 2.60
CA MET A 118 7.60 17.68 2.11
C MET A 118 8.17 16.80 3.23
N ILE A 119 8.89 17.38 4.18
CA ILE A 119 9.40 16.67 5.37
C ILE A 119 8.23 16.18 6.22
N TYR A 120 7.25 17.02 6.55
CA TYR A 120 6.09 16.59 7.33
C TYR A 120 5.26 15.51 6.63
N GLY A 121 5.03 15.66 5.32
CA GLY A 121 4.36 14.65 4.50
C GLY A 121 5.15 13.33 4.48
N THR A 122 6.47 13.40 4.39
CA THR A 122 7.35 12.21 4.43
C THR A 122 7.30 11.52 5.80
N LEU A 123 7.36 12.29 6.89
CA LEU A 123 7.27 11.77 8.24
C LEU A 123 5.90 11.14 8.51
N ALA A 124 4.81 11.78 8.08
CA ALA A 124 3.45 11.26 8.23
C ALA A 124 3.29 9.92 7.50
N ARG A 125 3.72 9.85 6.22
CA ARG A 125 3.70 8.60 5.44
C ARG A 125 4.59 7.51 6.03
N THR A 126 5.79 7.87 6.48
CA THR A 126 6.75 6.94 7.10
C THR A 126 6.21 6.38 8.41
N GLY A 127 5.64 7.25 9.26
CA GLY A 127 4.98 6.86 10.50
C GLY A 127 3.79 5.94 10.25
N PHE A 128 2.96 6.27 9.26
CA PHE A 128 1.88 5.39 8.82
C PHE A 128 2.41 4.04 8.34
N ALA A 129 3.41 4.00 7.46
CA ALA A 129 4.00 2.74 6.98
C ALA A 129 4.56 1.88 8.13
N TYR A 130 5.14 2.50 9.16
CA TYR A 130 5.59 1.80 10.36
C TYR A 130 4.43 1.17 11.12
N VAL A 131 3.33 1.88 11.35
CA VAL A 131 2.17 1.38 12.09
C VAL A 131 1.36 0.37 11.26
N ALA A 132 1.16 0.68 9.99
CA ALA A 132 0.27 -0.02 9.07
C ALA A 132 0.93 -1.17 8.32
N GLY A 133 2.24 -1.42 8.48
CA GLY A 133 2.90 -2.55 7.81
C GLY A 133 2.21 -3.91 8.02
N GLY A 134 1.54 -4.08 9.17
CA GLY A 134 0.62 -5.20 9.41
C GLY A 134 -0.64 -5.15 8.55
N ILE A 135 -1.34 -4.01 8.54
CA ILE A 135 -2.60 -3.78 7.81
C ILE A 135 -2.42 -4.00 6.31
N SER A 136 -1.35 -3.47 5.71
CA SER A 136 -1.04 -3.68 4.29
C SER A 136 -0.90 -5.16 3.95
N THR A 137 -0.23 -5.93 4.81
CA THR A 137 -0.07 -7.39 4.63
C THR A 137 -1.42 -8.12 4.75
N TYR A 138 -2.28 -7.71 5.69
CA TYR A 138 -3.63 -8.28 5.80
C TYR A 138 -4.51 -7.94 4.59
N SER A 139 -4.41 -6.71 4.07
CA SER A 139 -5.16 -6.29 2.88
C SER A 139 -4.75 -7.10 1.64
N GLU A 140 -3.44 -7.28 1.41
CA GLU A 140 -2.92 -8.12 0.33
C GLU A 140 -3.46 -9.56 0.43
N HIS A 141 -3.42 -10.17 1.62
CA HIS A 141 -3.96 -11.51 1.83
C HIS A 141 -5.48 -11.58 1.64
N ALA A 142 -6.24 -10.60 2.15
CA ALA A 142 -7.69 -10.55 1.96
C ALA A 142 -8.07 -10.45 0.47
N TYR A 143 -7.37 -9.59 -0.28
CA TYR A 143 -7.58 -9.45 -1.73
C TYR A 143 -7.21 -10.74 -2.49
N ARG A 144 -6.15 -11.45 -2.09
CA ARG A 144 -5.81 -12.77 -2.66
C ARG A 144 -6.88 -13.82 -2.37
N ASP A 145 -7.38 -13.91 -1.14
CA ASP A 145 -8.44 -14.85 -0.79
C ASP A 145 -9.73 -14.58 -1.57
N LEU A 146 -10.00 -13.30 -1.87
CA LEU A 146 -11.17 -12.89 -2.64
C LEU A 146 -11.00 -13.11 -4.16
N LEU A 147 -9.79 -12.95 -4.72
CA LEU A 147 -9.56 -12.90 -6.18
C LEU A 147 -8.70 -14.02 -6.77
N CYS A 148 -7.75 -14.58 -6.01
CA CYS A 148 -6.71 -15.48 -6.52
C CYS A 148 -6.94 -16.96 -6.20
N GLU A 149 -8.00 -17.31 -5.45
CA GLU A 149 -8.31 -18.69 -5.03
C GLU A 149 -7.20 -19.36 -4.20
N ASP A 150 -6.25 -18.59 -3.68
CA ASP A 150 -5.21 -19.07 -2.77
C ASP A 150 -5.61 -18.73 -1.34
N LYS A 151 -6.10 -19.72 -0.59
CA LYS A 151 -6.49 -19.53 0.82
C LYS A 151 -5.28 -19.16 1.68
N HIS A 152 -5.31 -18.00 2.32
CA HIS A 152 -4.35 -17.64 3.35
C HIS A 152 -4.85 -18.02 4.76
N GLU A 153 -3.95 -18.56 5.57
CA GLU A 153 -4.24 -18.96 6.97
C GLU A 153 -4.67 -17.80 7.88
N ARG A 154 -4.39 -16.56 7.48
CA ARG A 154 -4.64 -15.35 8.28
C ARG A 154 -6.04 -14.77 8.10
N ILE A 155 -6.80 -15.21 7.11
CA ILE A 155 -8.15 -14.69 6.80
C ILE A 155 -9.18 -15.77 7.16
N SER A 156 -10.37 -15.36 7.65
CA SER A 156 -11.44 -16.30 8.00
C SER A 156 -11.77 -17.19 6.80
N SER A 157 -11.88 -18.51 7.04
CA SER A 157 -12.27 -19.47 6.02
C SER A 157 -13.64 -19.19 5.42
N GLU A 158 -14.51 -18.45 6.13
CA GLU A 158 -15.84 -18.06 5.65
C GLU A 158 -15.73 -17.16 4.40
N ILE A 159 -14.76 -16.25 4.37
CA ILE A 159 -14.53 -15.34 3.23
C ILE A 159 -14.06 -16.14 2.01
N TYR A 160 -13.13 -17.08 2.23
CA TYR A 160 -12.63 -17.94 1.17
C TYR A 160 -13.71 -18.89 0.63
N ASN A 161 -14.54 -19.45 1.52
CA ASN A 161 -15.60 -20.40 1.18
C ASN A 161 -16.86 -19.75 0.59
N ALA A 162 -16.96 -18.42 0.62
CA ALA A 162 -18.05 -17.70 -0.03
C ALA A 162 -18.06 -17.94 -1.55
N SER A 163 -19.23 -17.81 -2.17
CA SER A 163 -19.35 -17.96 -3.62
C SER A 163 -18.48 -16.94 -4.36
N ARG A 164 -18.00 -17.30 -5.56
CA ARG A 164 -17.17 -16.40 -6.38
C ARG A 164 -17.84 -15.04 -6.61
N SER A 165 -19.15 -15.01 -6.80
CA SER A 165 -19.90 -13.75 -6.95
C SER A 165 -19.81 -12.88 -5.71
N GLN A 166 -20.01 -13.47 -4.51
CA GLN A 166 -19.91 -12.73 -3.25
C GLN A 166 -18.51 -12.16 -3.03
N ARG A 167 -17.46 -12.95 -3.29
CA ARG A 167 -16.08 -12.49 -3.16
C ARG A 167 -15.76 -11.33 -4.11
N LEU A 168 -16.22 -11.42 -5.37
CA LEU A 168 -16.06 -10.33 -6.34
C LEU A 168 -16.84 -9.08 -5.93
N SER A 169 -18.06 -9.23 -5.42
CA SER A 169 -18.86 -8.11 -4.90
C SER A 169 -18.18 -7.44 -3.70
N LEU A 170 -17.57 -8.20 -2.79
CA LEU A 170 -16.82 -7.66 -1.66
C LEU A 170 -15.61 -6.85 -2.13
N VAL A 171 -14.83 -7.35 -3.08
CA VAL A 171 -13.69 -6.61 -3.66
C VAL A 171 -14.14 -5.32 -4.33
N ALA A 172 -15.22 -5.38 -5.11
CA ALA A 172 -15.78 -4.21 -5.77
C ALA A 172 -16.23 -3.18 -4.72
N ALA A 173 -16.94 -3.62 -3.68
CA ALA A 173 -17.39 -2.75 -2.59
C ALA A 173 -16.22 -2.11 -1.84
N LEU A 174 -15.17 -2.87 -1.50
CA LEU A 174 -13.97 -2.36 -0.84
C LEU A 174 -13.24 -1.32 -1.71
N THR A 175 -13.11 -1.61 -3.00
CA THR A 175 -12.46 -0.69 -3.96
C THR A 175 -13.28 0.59 -4.15
N ILE A 176 -14.60 0.48 -4.32
CA ILE A 176 -15.51 1.63 -4.43
C ILE A 176 -15.47 2.45 -3.14
N THR A 177 -15.49 1.81 -1.97
CA THR A 177 -15.41 2.49 -0.67
C THR A 177 -14.09 3.23 -0.53
N SER A 178 -12.97 2.63 -0.94
CA SER A 178 -11.67 3.29 -0.93
C SER A 178 -11.66 4.55 -1.82
N ILE A 179 -12.20 4.46 -3.03
CA ILE A 179 -12.33 5.60 -3.94
C ILE A 179 -13.23 6.67 -3.31
N ALA A 180 -14.42 6.29 -2.81
CA ALA A 180 -15.37 7.21 -2.20
C ALA A 180 -14.80 7.92 -0.96
N LEU A 181 -14.07 7.20 -0.09
CA LEU A 181 -13.37 7.78 1.05
C LEU A 181 -12.29 8.75 0.59
N THR A 182 -11.49 8.37 -0.40
CA THR A 182 -10.43 9.24 -0.94
C THR A 182 -11.02 10.52 -1.53
N SER A 183 -12.08 10.40 -2.35
CA SER A 183 -12.79 11.54 -2.91
C SER A 183 -13.42 12.40 -1.81
N GLY A 184 -14.06 11.80 -0.81
CA GLY A 184 -14.67 12.52 0.30
C GLY A 184 -13.66 13.30 1.13
N ILE A 185 -12.46 12.75 1.36
CA ILE A 185 -11.36 13.44 2.05
C ILE A 185 -10.99 14.73 1.32
N TYR A 186 -10.92 14.69 -0.02
CA TYR A 186 -10.65 15.88 -0.82
C TYR A 186 -11.82 16.85 -0.85
N SER A 187 -13.05 16.35 -0.98
CA SER A 187 -14.22 17.23 -0.99
C SER A 187 -14.43 17.99 0.32
N LEU A 188 -13.89 17.50 1.45
CA LEU A 188 -14.00 18.15 2.76
C LEU A 188 -12.90 19.19 3.02
N HIS A 189 -11.85 19.23 2.21
CA HIS A 189 -10.70 20.10 2.42
C HIS A 189 -10.63 21.28 1.41
N HIS A 190 -11.65 21.35 0.56
CA HIS A 190 -11.89 22.37 -0.46
C HIS A 190 -12.74 23.52 0.06
#